data_AF-A0A1K2FWM0-F1
#
_entry.id   AF-A0A1K2FWM0-F1
#
_cell.length_a   1.000
_cell.length_b   1.000
_cell.length_c   1.000
_cell.angle_alpha   90.00
_cell.angle_beta   90.00
_cell.angle_gamma   90.00
#
_symmetry.space_group_name_H-M   'P 1'
#
loop_
_entity.id
_entity.type
_entity.pdbx_description
1 polymer ?
#
loop_
_entity_poly.entity_id
_entity_poly.type
_entity_poly.pdbx_seq_one_letter_code
_entity_poly.pdbx_strand_id
1 'polypeptide(L)'
;MSAPLVVNTAEGTCWTRREATRNGQALYAPEAIRECPEAVMATYAELAEHGIAGEANALPMPVGPEPRTLDMVEDELTGARLSLHEEELETARLRLALKSAQRGRRKLRARVAELEAQRARRRARLVALQNDALNIRGALSPSGEARRVPMPLGETLLPAVEWLINRVAELEAERHSTNEALDDAVQELRARRDVGSVDRSVDRLTRLLAPTQALLEDPHDSPLHHGYRLGRDLPSLGGVE
;
A
#
# COMPACT_ATOMS: atom_id res chain seq x y z
N MET A 1 -63.70 -28.94 69.92
CA MET A 1 -62.22 -29.03 70.04
C MET A 1 -61.67 -29.18 68.63
N SER A 2 -60.60 -28.47 68.28
CA SER A 2 -60.00 -28.53 66.93
C SER A 2 -59.20 -29.83 66.80
N ALA A 3 -59.44 -30.62 65.75
CA ALA A 3 -58.71 -31.88 65.53
C ALA A 3 -57.28 -31.60 65.01
N PRO A 4 -56.26 -32.37 65.42
CA PRO A 4 -54.87 -32.14 65.01
C PRO A 4 -54.66 -32.27 63.50
N LEU A 5 -53.62 -31.59 63.00
CA LEU A 5 -53.26 -31.63 61.58
C LEU A 5 -52.37 -32.84 61.27
N VAL A 6 -51.56 -33.24 62.23
CA VAL A 6 -50.65 -34.39 62.12
C VAL A 6 -50.75 -35.22 63.40
N VAL A 7 -50.86 -36.55 63.26
CA VAL A 7 -50.95 -37.52 64.36
C VAL A 7 -49.92 -38.62 64.09
N ASN A 8 -49.07 -38.88 65.07
CA ASN A 8 -48.10 -39.97 65.03
C ASN A 8 -48.61 -41.11 65.92
N THR A 9 -48.78 -42.30 65.37
CA THR A 9 -49.13 -43.49 66.16
C THR A 9 -47.89 -44.10 66.82
N ALA A 10 -48.08 -44.94 67.84
CA ALA A 10 -47.02 -45.62 68.57
C ALA A 10 -46.16 -46.54 67.68
N GLU A 11 -46.74 -47.00 66.58
CA GLU A 11 -46.05 -47.77 65.54
C GLU A 11 -45.09 -46.92 64.68
N GLY A 12 -45.03 -45.60 64.92
CA GLY A 12 -44.12 -44.68 64.24
C GLY A 12 -44.64 -44.15 62.90
N THR A 13 -45.90 -44.43 62.54
CA THR A 13 -46.51 -43.93 61.30
C THR A 13 -47.05 -42.51 61.50
N CYS A 14 -46.66 -41.59 60.59
CA CYS A 14 -47.17 -40.23 60.55
C CYS A 14 -48.47 -40.16 59.71
N TRP A 15 -49.54 -39.68 60.32
CA TRP A 15 -50.85 -39.49 59.70
C TRP A 15 -51.16 -38.01 59.60
N THR A 16 -51.63 -37.58 58.44
CA THR A 16 -51.99 -36.19 58.17
C THR A 16 -53.50 -36.08 57.95
N ARG A 17 -54.10 -35.04 58.52
CA ARG A 17 -55.53 -34.77 58.33
C ARG A 17 -55.77 -34.37 56.86
N ARG A 18 -56.58 -35.14 56.15
CA ARG A 18 -56.86 -34.91 54.72
C ARG A 18 -58.25 -34.33 54.49
N GLU A 19 -59.22 -34.80 55.25
CA GLU A 19 -60.62 -34.46 55.02
C GLU A 19 -61.41 -34.47 56.34
N ALA A 20 -62.69 -34.10 56.28
CA ALA A 20 -63.61 -34.25 57.38
C ALA A 20 -64.95 -34.81 56.86
N THR A 21 -65.55 -35.73 57.63
CA THR A 21 -66.88 -36.26 57.30
C THR A 21 -67.93 -35.16 57.35
N ARG A 22 -69.12 -35.41 56.78
CA ARG A 22 -70.27 -34.49 56.84
C ARG A 22 -70.71 -34.12 58.26
N ASN A 23 -70.37 -34.94 59.25
CA ASN A 23 -70.63 -34.71 60.67
C ASN A 23 -69.47 -33.98 61.38
N GLY A 24 -68.44 -33.56 60.65
CA GLY A 24 -67.31 -32.78 61.15
C GLY A 24 -66.18 -33.60 61.80
N GLN A 25 -66.14 -34.92 61.62
CA GLN A 25 -65.05 -35.75 62.15
C GLN A 25 -63.86 -35.73 61.19
N ALA A 26 -62.66 -35.46 61.72
CA ALA A 26 -61.43 -35.44 60.94
C ALA A 26 -61.02 -36.85 60.48
N LEU A 27 -60.72 -36.96 59.19
CA LEU A 27 -60.19 -38.15 58.53
C LEU A 27 -58.70 -37.97 58.23
N TYR A 28 -57.93 -39.01 58.52
CA TYR A 28 -56.49 -39.02 58.42
C TYR A 28 -56.02 -40.10 57.44
N ALA A 29 -54.96 -39.78 56.70
CA ALA A 29 -54.26 -40.73 55.86
C ALA A 29 -52.76 -40.70 56.17
N PRO A 30 -52.02 -41.81 55.98
CA PRO A 30 -50.58 -41.83 56.16
C PRO A 30 -49.92 -40.79 55.25
N GLU A 31 -48.95 -40.02 55.78
CA GLU A 31 -48.29 -38.94 55.04
C GLU A 31 -47.66 -39.42 53.72
N ALA A 32 -47.14 -40.65 53.71
CA ALA A 32 -46.49 -41.26 52.56
C ALA A 32 -47.44 -41.53 51.37
N ILE A 33 -48.75 -41.59 51.59
CA ILE A 33 -49.74 -41.89 50.55
C ILE A 33 -50.35 -40.57 50.06
N ARG A 34 -50.06 -40.22 48.79
CA ARG A 34 -50.49 -38.95 48.19
C ARG A 34 -51.96 -38.93 47.76
N GLU A 35 -52.51 -40.06 47.35
CA GLU A 35 -53.90 -40.21 46.91
C GLU A 35 -54.52 -41.37 47.69
N CYS A 36 -55.23 -41.05 48.77
CA CYS A 36 -55.91 -42.04 49.60
C CYS A 36 -57.43 -41.88 49.43
N PRO A 37 -58.17 -42.90 48.97
CA PRO A 37 -59.63 -42.86 48.91
C PRO A 37 -60.23 -42.68 50.32
N GLU A 38 -61.33 -41.93 50.44
CA GLU A 38 -62.03 -41.66 51.72
C GLU A 38 -62.34 -42.95 52.51
N ALA A 39 -62.69 -44.05 51.83
CA ALA A 39 -63.01 -45.34 52.46
C ALA A 39 -61.83 -46.03 53.16
N VAL A 40 -60.60 -45.55 52.96
CA VAL A 40 -59.36 -46.11 53.54
C VAL A 40 -58.76 -45.14 54.58
N MET A 41 -59.40 -43.98 54.83
CA MET A 41 -58.95 -43.04 55.85
C MET A 41 -59.40 -43.47 57.24
N ALA A 42 -58.56 -43.21 58.24
CA ALA A 42 -58.85 -43.50 59.63
C ALA A 42 -59.36 -42.25 60.34
N THR A 43 -60.28 -42.43 61.27
CA THR A 43 -60.72 -41.38 62.20
C THR A 43 -59.70 -41.21 63.33
N TYR A 44 -59.73 -40.07 64.00
CA TYR A 44 -58.86 -39.85 65.18
C TYR A 44 -59.09 -40.88 66.29
N ALA A 45 -60.33 -41.34 66.47
CA ALA A 45 -60.67 -42.34 67.49
C ALA A 45 -60.03 -43.71 67.17
N GLU A 46 -60.08 -44.13 65.92
CA GLU A 46 -59.40 -45.36 65.47
C GLU A 46 -57.89 -45.24 65.63
N LEU A 47 -57.28 -44.10 65.29
CA LEU A 47 -55.84 -43.89 65.54
C LEU A 47 -55.48 -43.87 67.03
N ALA A 48 -56.39 -43.41 67.89
CA ALA A 48 -56.21 -43.44 69.34
C ALA A 48 -56.22 -44.87 69.91
N GLU A 49 -57.00 -45.79 69.33
CA GLU A 49 -57.00 -47.22 69.70
C GLU A 49 -55.65 -47.89 69.42
N HIS A 50 -54.93 -47.44 68.38
CA HIS A 50 -53.56 -47.87 68.06
C HIS A 50 -52.47 -47.15 68.87
N GLY A 51 -52.85 -46.25 69.79
CA GLY A 51 -51.95 -45.48 70.64
C GLY A 51 -51.32 -44.29 69.90
N ILE A 52 -51.58 -43.08 70.39
CA ILE A 52 -50.99 -41.85 69.84
C ILE A 52 -49.70 -41.53 70.58
N ALA A 53 -48.58 -41.51 69.85
CA ALA A 53 -47.27 -41.14 70.37
C ALA A 53 -47.05 -39.61 70.39
N GLY A 54 -47.74 -38.87 69.53
CA GLY A 54 -47.71 -37.40 69.53
C GLY A 54 -48.62 -36.81 68.47
N GLU A 55 -49.06 -35.57 68.68
CA GLU A 55 -49.91 -34.83 67.75
C GLU A 55 -49.42 -33.40 67.57
N ALA A 56 -49.63 -32.84 66.38
CA ALA A 56 -49.32 -31.46 66.06
C ALA A 56 -50.54 -30.74 65.49
N ASN A 57 -50.87 -29.61 66.12
CA ASN A 57 -51.99 -28.76 65.73
C ASN A 57 -51.59 -27.65 64.74
N ALA A 58 -50.30 -27.48 64.45
CA ALA A 58 -49.76 -26.49 63.51
C ALA A 58 -48.45 -27.00 62.88
N LEU A 59 -48.20 -26.62 61.62
CA LEU A 59 -46.93 -26.90 60.94
C LEU A 59 -45.87 -25.84 61.34
N PRO A 60 -44.58 -26.21 61.43
CA PRO A 60 -43.51 -25.25 61.63
C PRO A 60 -43.41 -24.29 60.43
N MET A 61 -43.43 -22.99 60.69
CA MET A 61 -43.19 -21.98 59.65
C MET A 61 -41.71 -22.00 59.24
N PRO A 62 -41.37 -21.92 57.94
CA PRO A 62 -39.97 -21.82 57.52
C PRO A 62 -39.37 -20.54 58.09
N VAL A 63 -38.31 -20.68 58.88
CA VAL A 63 -37.50 -19.56 59.34
C VAL A 63 -36.74 -19.05 58.12
N GLY A 64 -37.20 -17.92 57.56
CA GLY A 64 -36.45 -17.23 56.51
C GLY A 64 -35.07 -16.80 57.03
N PRO A 65 -34.10 -16.56 56.13
CA PRO A 65 -32.81 -16.00 56.56
C PRO A 65 -33.03 -14.71 57.36
N GLU A 66 -32.13 -14.42 58.30
CA GLU A 66 -32.21 -13.24 59.17
C GLU A 66 -32.55 -11.97 58.37
N PRO A 67 -33.40 -11.07 58.92
CA PRO A 67 -33.79 -9.86 58.24
C PRO A 67 -32.54 -9.01 57.95
N ARG A 68 -32.18 -8.92 56.67
CA ARG A 68 -31.11 -8.02 56.21
C ARG A 68 -31.53 -6.59 56.47
N THR A 69 -30.63 -5.80 57.04
CA THR A 69 -30.85 -4.35 57.16
C THR A 69 -30.76 -3.71 55.78
N LEU A 70 -31.44 -2.58 55.60
CA LEU A 70 -31.39 -1.82 54.36
C LEU A 70 -29.96 -1.43 54.00
N ASP A 71 -29.17 -1.00 54.99
CA ASP A 71 -27.76 -0.62 54.82
C ASP A 71 -26.92 -1.74 54.21
N MET A 72 -27.10 -2.99 54.65
CA MET A 72 -26.36 -4.14 54.08
C MET A 72 -26.71 -4.38 52.60
N VAL A 73 -27.99 -4.20 52.24
CA VAL A 73 -28.44 -4.37 50.86
C VAL A 73 -27.93 -3.21 50.00
N GLU A 74 -27.91 -1.99 50.53
CA GLU A 74 -27.36 -0.81 49.84
C GLU A 74 -25.86 -0.95 49.58
N ASP A 75 -25.09 -1.45 50.54
CA ASP A 75 -23.66 -1.72 50.38
C ASP A 75 -23.40 -2.83 49.35
N GLU A 76 -24.14 -3.94 49.41
CA GLU A 76 -24.03 -5.04 48.43
C GLU A 76 -24.35 -4.56 47.01
N LEU A 77 -25.42 -3.77 46.85
CA LEU A 77 -25.81 -3.21 45.55
C LEU A 77 -24.79 -2.21 45.03
N THR A 78 -24.21 -1.39 45.92
CA THR A 78 -23.18 -0.42 45.55
C THR A 78 -21.90 -1.13 45.11
N GLY A 79 -21.46 -2.15 45.84
CA GLY A 79 -20.33 -2.99 45.47
C GLY A 79 -20.53 -3.70 44.12
N ALA A 80 -21.70 -4.29 43.90
CA ALA A 80 -22.04 -4.93 42.63
C ALA A 80 -22.03 -3.93 41.45
N ARG A 81 -22.56 -2.72 41.65
CA ARG A 81 -22.55 -1.65 40.64
C ARG A 81 -21.14 -1.18 40.31
N LEU A 82 -20.27 -1.04 41.32
CA LEU A 82 -18.88 -0.64 41.11
C LEU A 82 -18.11 -1.73 40.35
N SER A 83 -18.27 -3.00 40.71
CA SER A 83 -17.66 -4.13 40.00
C SER A 83 -18.07 -4.16 38.53
N LEU A 84 -19.37 -4.02 38.25
CA LEU A 84 -19.87 -3.98 36.86
C LEU A 84 -19.27 -2.79 36.10
N HIS A 85 -19.17 -1.63 36.75
CA HIS A 85 -18.59 -0.45 36.13
C HIS A 85 -17.10 -0.62 35.82
N GLU A 86 -16.33 -1.27 36.69
CA GLU A 86 -14.92 -1.57 36.45
C GLU A 86 -14.73 -2.51 35.25
N GLU A 87 -15.57 -3.55 35.14
CA GLU A 87 -15.58 -4.44 33.98
C GLU A 87 -15.93 -3.71 32.68
N GLU A 88 -16.92 -2.81 32.71
CA GLU A 88 -17.26 -1.95 31.56
C GLU A 88 -16.08 -1.07 31.13
N LEU A 89 -15.36 -0.48 32.09
CA LEU A 89 -14.17 0.32 31.81
C LEU A 89 -13.03 -0.53 31.24
N GLU A 90 -12.80 -1.73 31.78
CA GLU A 90 -11.78 -2.64 31.27
C GLU A 90 -12.10 -3.10 29.85
N THR A 91 -13.35 -3.49 29.58
CA THR A 91 -13.78 -3.88 28.22
C THR A 91 -13.66 -2.71 27.24
N ALA A 92 -13.93 -1.48 27.67
CA ALA A 92 -13.72 -0.28 26.86
C ALA A 92 -12.23 -0.05 26.54
N ARG A 93 -11.33 -0.22 27.52
CA ARG A 93 -9.87 -0.14 27.34
C ARG A 93 -9.37 -1.21 26.38
N LEU A 94 -9.81 -2.46 26.54
CA LEU A 94 -9.44 -3.57 25.66
C LEU A 94 -9.91 -3.35 24.22
N ARG A 95 -11.13 -2.84 24.03
CA ARG A 95 -11.65 -2.48 22.69
C ARG A 95 -10.80 -1.40 22.03
N LEU A 96 -10.35 -0.40 22.80
CA LEU A 96 -9.49 0.66 22.28
C LEU A 96 -8.09 0.12 21.91
N ALA A 97 -7.49 -0.71 22.77
CA ALA A 97 -6.22 -1.37 22.51
C ALA A 97 -6.28 -2.25 21.25
N LEU A 98 -7.34 -3.05 21.10
CA LEU A 98 -7.57 -3.88 19.92
C LEU A 98 -7.69 -3.03 18.65
N LYS A 99 -8.47 -1.95 18.67
CA LYS A 99 -8.58 -1.02 17.53
C LYS A 99 -7.23 -0.40 17.17
N SER A 100 -6.43 -0.02 18.17
CA SER A 100 -5.08 0.51 17.96
C SER A 100 -4.16 -0.53 17.32
N ALA A 101 -4.12 -1.75 17.85
CA ALA A 101 -3.34 -2.86 17.31
C ALA A 101 -3.76 -3.21 15.88
N GLN A 102 -5.06 -3.22 15.59
CA GLN A 102 -5.57 -3.44 14.24
C GLN A 102 -5.12 -2.35 13.26
N ARG A 103 -5.11 -1.07 13.68
CA ARG A 103 -4.56 0.03 12.88
C ARG A 103 -3.07 -0.16 12.65
N GLY A 104 -2.30 -0.50 13.67
CA GLY A 104 -0.87 -0.80 13.56
C GLY A 104 -0.59 -1.93 12.56
N ARG A 105 -1.32 -3.05 12.67
CA ARG A 105 -1.22 -4.18 11.74
C ARG A 105 -1.55 -3.78 10.30
N ARG A 106 -2.58 -2.95 10.07
CA ARG A 106 -2.91 -2.43 8.73
C ARG A 106 -1.78 -1.59 8.16
N LYS A 107 -1.19 -0.68 8.96
CA LYS A 107 -0.04 0.14 8.55
C LYS A 107 1.18 -0.72 8.18
N LEU A 108 1.50 -1.72 9.00
CA LEU A 108 2.61 -2.64 8.73
C LEU A 108 2.39 -3.43 7.44
N ARG A 109 1.18 -3.97 7.23
CA ARG A 109 0.84 -4.68 5.98
C ARG A 109 0.97 -3.78 4.76
N ALA A 110 0.51 -2.53 4.85
CA ALA A 110 0.68 -1.56 3.76
C ALA A 110 2.16 -1.28 3.47
N ARG A 111 2.99 -1.13 4.51
CA ARG A 111 4.43 -0.92 4.35
C ARG A 111 5.15 -2.11 3.73
N VAL A 112 4.79 -3.34 4.13
CA VAL A 112 5.34 -4.56 3.54
C VAL A 112 4.97 -4.64 2.06
N ALA A 113 3.71 -4.43 1.71
CA ALA A 113 3.25 -4.43 0.31
C ALA A 113 3.99 -3.38 -0.54
N GLU A 114 4.23 -2.19 0.01
CA GLU A 114 5.00 -1.14 -0.67
C GLU A 114 6.45 -1.58 -0.94
N LEU A 115 7.13 -2.14 0.06
CA LEU A 115 8.51 -2.62 -0.05
C LEU A 115 8.63 -3.79 -1.03
N GLU A 116 7.68 -4.71 -1.02
CA GLU A 116 7.60 -5.80 -1.99
C GLU A 116 7.43 -5.28 -3.41
N ALA A 117 6.56 -4.29 -3.62
CA ALA A 117 6.39 -3.64 -4.92
C ALA A 117 7.67 -2.90 -5.36
N GLN A 118 8.39 -2.24 -4.45
CA GLN A 118 9.68 -1.63 -4.75
C GLN A 118 10.73 -2.68 -5.15
N ARG A 119 10.81 -3.81 -4.44
CA ARG A 119 11.72 -4.92 -4.77
C ARG A 119 11.39 -5.54 -6.13
N ALA A 120 10.11 -5.74 -6.42
CA ALA A 120 9.65 -6.24 -7.71
C ALA A 120 10.07 -5.30 -8.86
N ARG A 121 9.86 -3.99 -8.70
CA ARG A 121 10.33 -2.98 -9.68
C ARG A 121 11.85 -3.00 -9.86
N ARG A 122 12.62 -3.10 -8.78
CA ARG A 122 14.10 -3.20 -8.85
C ARG A 122 14.53 -4.47 -9.59
N ARG A 123 13.92 -5.61 -9.27
CA ARG A 123 14.21 -6.89 -9.95
C ARG A 123 13.90 -6.81 -11.45
N ALA A 124 12.74 -6.25 -11.82
CA ALA A 124 12.38 -6.07 -13.21
C ALA A 124 13.40 -5.21 -13.98
N ARG A 125 13.88 -4.12 -13.37
CA ARG A 125 14.94 -3.28 -13.96
C ARG A 125 16.26 -4.02 -14.14
N LEU A 126 16.67 -4.83 -13.16
CA LEU A 126 17.90 -5.62 -13.29
C LEU A 126 17.79 -6.66 -14.40
N VAL A 127 16.64 -7.32 -14.53
CA VAL A 127 16.38 -8.27 -15.63
C VAL A 127 16.41 -7.55 -16.99
N ALA A 128 15.81 -6.36 -17.09
CA ALA A 128 15.87 -5.56 -18.31
C ALA A 128 17.32 -5.20 -18.68
N LEU A 129 18.11 -4.69 -17.73
CA LEU A 129 19.52 -4.36 -17.96
C LEU A 129 20.37 -5.58 -18.32
N GLN A 130 20.08 -6.74 -17.73
CA GLN A 130 20.74 -8.00 -18.09
C GLN A 130 20.39 -8.43 -19.52
N ASN A 131 19.12 -8.32 -19.91
CA ASN A 131 18.70 -8.58 -21.28
C ASN A 131 19.35 -7.61 -22.27
N ASP A 132 19.43 -6.33 -21.93
CA ASP A 132 20.11 -5.33 -22.75
C ASP A 132 21.60 -5.65 -22.91
N ALA A 133 22.28 -6.04 -21.82
CA ALA A 133 23.68 -6.47 -21.87
C ALA A 133 23.88 -7.72 -22.75
N LEU A 134 22.95 -8.69 -22.69
CA LEU A 134 22.95 -9.87 -23.56
C LEU A 134 22.70 -9.49 -25.03
N ASN A 135 21.78 -8.57 -25.30
CA ASN A 135 21.52 -8.06 -26.65
C ASN A 135 22.75 -7.37 -27.23
N ILE A 136 23.42 -6.51 -26.44
CA ILE A 136 24.68 -5.86 -26.84
C ILE A 136 25.75 -6.92 -27.11
N ARG A 137 25.88 -7.93 -26.24
CA ARG A 137 26.85 -9.02 -26.44
C ARG A 137 26.58 -9.79 -27.73
N GLY A 138 25.32 -10.11 -28.02
CA GLY A 138 24.91 -10.75 -29.27
C GLY A 138 25.21 -9.88 -30.50
N ALA A 139 25.02 -8.57 -30.42
CA ALA A 139 25.35 -7.65 -31.50
C ALA A 139 26.87 -7.54 -31.75
N LEU A 140 27.70 -7.57 -30.70
CA LEU A 140 29.15 -7.48 -30.79
C LEU A 140 29.81 -8.82 -31.19
N SER A 141 29.16 -9.94 -30.88
CA SER A 141 29.64 -11.29 -31.18
C SER A 141 28.48 -12.19 -31.65
N PRO A 142 27.99 -11.99 -32.88
CA PRO A 142 26.87 -12.78 -33.41
C PRO A 142 27.25 -14.25 -33.55
N SER A 143 26.31 -15.16 -33.30
CA SER A 143 26.54 -16.61 -33.46
C SER A 143 26.70 -16.97 -34.93
N GLY A 144 27.83 -17.57 -35.30
CA GLY A 144 28.10 -18.03 -36.67
C GLY A 144 28.71 -16.96 -37.60
N GLU A 145 28.89 -15.73 -37.12
CA GLU A 145 29.59 -14.67 -37.84
C GLU A 145 30.92 -14.31 -37.17
N ALA A 146 31.75 -13.55 -37.88
CA ALA A 146 32.94 -12.96 -37.29
C ALA A 146 32.56 -11.94 -36.21
N ARG A 147 33.30 -11.95 -35.10
CA ARG A 147 33.12 -10.97 -34.02
C ARG A 147 33.41 -9.56 -34.54
N ARG A 148 32.63 -8.59 -34.08
CA ARG A 148 32.81 -7.17 -34.42
C ARG A 148 33.88 -6.49 -33.57
N VAL A 149 34.19 -7.07 -32.42
CA VAL A 149 35.28 -6.63 -31.54
C VAL A 149 36.40 -7.68 -31.54
N PRO A 150 37.68 -7.26 -31.42
CA PRO A 150 38.82 -8.16 -31.51
C PRO A 150 39.02 -9.00 -30.23
N MET A 151 38.50 -8.56 -29.08
CA MET A 151 38.62 -9.27 -27.81
C MET A 151 37.42 -10.20 -27.50
N PRO A 152 37.61 -11.23 -26.65
CA PRO A 152 36.48 -11.97 -26.09
C PRO A 152 35.62 -11.09 -25.18
N LEU A 153 34.30 -11.27 -25.22
CA LEU A 153 33.36 -10.58 -24.34
C LEU A 153 33.25 -11.32 -23.01
N GLY A 154 33.86 -10.76 -21.96
CA GLY A 154 33.79 -11.27 -20.59
C GLY A 154 32.49 -10.90 -19.87
N GLU A 155 32.49 -11.01 -18.54
CA GLU A 155 31.34 -10.66 -17.68
C GLU A 155 30.94 -9.18 -17.82
N THR A 156 31.93 -8.30 -17.96
CA THR A 156 31.74 -6.86 -18.13
C THR A 156 31.93 -6.45 -19.59
N LEU A 157 31.09 -5.53 -20.08
CA LEU A 157 31.23 -4.95 -21.42
C LEU A 157 32.24 -3.80 -21.51
N LEU A 158 32.82 -3.38 -20.38
CA LEU A 158 33.67 -2.19 -20.30
C LEU A 158 34.85 -2.21 -21.30
N PRO A 159 35.63 -3.30 -21.45
CA PRO A 159 36.75 -3.31 -22.40
C PRO A 159 36.30 -3.17 -23.86
N ALA A 160 35.14 -3.73 -24.20
CA ALA A 160 34.57 -3.61 -25.54
C ALA A 160 34.07 -2.18 -25.81
N VAL A 161 33.45 -1.53 -24.81
CA VAL A 161 33.01 -0.14 -24.91
C VAL A 161 34.20 0.80 -25.07
N GLU A 162 35.27 0.65 -24.28
CA GLU A 162 36.49 1.44 -24.41
C GLU A 162 37.12 1.29 -25.80
N TRP A 163 37.18 0.05 -26.32
CA TRP A 163 37.68 -0.20 -27.67
C TRP A 163 36.81 0.48 -28.73
N LEU A 164 35.48 0.40 -28.62
CA LEU A 164 34.57 1.07 -29.56
C LEU A 164 34.71 2.58 -29.52
N ILE A 165 34.86 3.18 -28.34
CA ILE A 165 35.07 4.64 -28.18
C ILE A 165 36.35 5.06 -28.90
N ASN A 166 37.47 4.37 -28.66
CA ASN A 166 38.74 4.67 -29.32
C ASN A 166 38.64 4.47 -30.84
N ARG A 167 37.97 3.39 -31.28
CA ARG A 167 37.81 3.09 -32.70
C ARG A 167 36.96 4.14 -33.42
N VAL A 168 35.91 4.66 -32.77
CA VAL A 168 35.11 5.76 -33.32
C VAL A 168 35.95 7.04 -33.42
N ALA A 169 36.73 7.37 -32.39
CA ALA A 169 37.61 8.55 -32.41
C ALA A 169 38.65 8.48 -33.54
N GLU A 170 39.25 7.31 -33.78
CA GLU A 170 40.15 7.09 -34.94
C GLU A 170 39.44 7.34 -36.27
N LEU A 171 38.25 6.75 -36.45
CA LEU A 171 37.48 6.90 -37.69
C LEU A 171 37.01 8.35 -37.91
N GLU A 172 36.66 9.07 -36.85
CA GLU A 172 36.31 10.48 -36.92
C GLU A 172 37.51 11.34 -37.33
N ALA A 173 38.71 11.03 -36.83
CA ALA A 173 39.95 11.71 -37.24
C ALA A 173 40.29 11.43 -38.72
N GLU A 174 40.19 10.17 -39.17
CA GLU A 174 40.37 9.80 -40.58
C GLU A 174 39.38 10.51 -41.50
N ARG A 175 38.10 10.59 -41.08
CA ARG A 175 37.06 11.32 -41.83
C ARG A 175 37.35 12.81 -41.87
N HIS A 176 37.81 13.41 -40.77
CA HIS A 176 38.17 14.82 -40.75
C HIS A 176 39.32 15.12 -41.72
N SER A 177 40.39 14.33 -41.68
CA SER A 177 41.51 14.45 -42.61
C SER A 177 41.09 14.29 -44.08
N THR A 178 40.19 13.34 -44.37
CA THR A 178 39.66 13.16 -45.73
C THR A 178 38.83 14.35 -46.18
N ASN A 179 38.01 14.91 -45.28
CA ASN A 179 37.19 16.08 -45.59
C ASN A 179 38.04 17.32 -45.82
N GLU A 180 39.12 17.51 -45.05
CA GLU A 180 40.09 18.58 -45.27
C GLU A 180 40.76 18.43 -46.64
N ALA A 181 41.26 17.24 -46.98
CA ALA A 181 41.87 16.98 -48.29
C ALA A 181 40.88 17.20 -49.46
N LEU A 182 39.60 16.87 -49.27
CA LEU A 182 38.56 17.14 -50.26
C LEU A 182 38.24 18.63 -50.37
N ASP A 183 38.21 19.36 -49.26
CA ASP A 183 38.00 20.82 -49.29
C ASP A 183 39.16 21.51 -50.00
N ASP A 184 40.41 21.14 -49.68
CA ASP A 184 41.61 21.63 -50.37
C ASP A 184 41.54 21.38 -51.89
N ALA A 185 41.18 20.17 -52.31
CA ALA A 185 41.03 19.84 -53.72
C ALA A 185 39.91 20.64 -54.40
N VAL A 186 38.80 20.89 -53.69
CA VAL A 186 37.70 21.73 -54.19
C VAL A 186 38.14 23.19 -54.30
N GLN A 187 38.88 23.72 -53.33
CA GLN A 187 39.42 25.08 -53.37
C GLN A 187 40.42 25.24 -54.52
N GLU A 188 41.28 24.25 -54.76
CA GLU A 188 42.21 24.26 -55.89
C GLU A 188 41.47 24.27 -57.23
N LEU A 189 40.42 23.45 -57.38
CA LEU A 189 39.59 23.43 -58.59
C LEU A 189 38.85 24.76 -58.80
N ARG A 190 38.35 25.39 -57.73
CA ARG A 190 37.75 26.73 -57.80
C ARG A 190 38.75 27.78 -58.23
N ALA A 191 39.94 27.81 -57.61
CA ALA A 191 41.01 28.71 -57.99
C ALA A 191 41.41 28.55 -59.46
N ARG A 192 41.56 27.30 -59.95
CA ARG A 192 41.86 27.02 -61.38
C ARG A 192 40.74 27.49 -62.31
N ARG A 193 39.47 27.29 -61.92
CA ARG A 193 38.31 27.75 -62.70
C ARG A 193 38.26 29.27 -62.77
N ASP A 194 38.51 29.96 -61.66
CA ASP A 194 38.46 31.41 -61.59
C ASP A 194 39.59 32.02 -62.42
N VAL A 195 40.81 31.50 -62.33
CA VAL A 195 41.93 31.92 -63.20
C VAL A 195 41.58 31.69 -64.68
N GLY A 196 41.15 30.49 -65.06
CA GLY A 196 40.78 30.22 -66.46
C GLY A 196 39.51 30.94 -66.94
N SER A 197 38.66 31.42 -66.04
CA SER A 197 37.49 32.25 -66.36
C SER A 197 37.89 33.71 -66.54
N VAL A 198 38.75 34.22 -65.66
CA VAL A 198 39.33 35.57 -65.75
C VAL A 198 40.16 35.69 -67.01
N ASP A 199 41.06 34.75 -67.29
CA ASP A 199 41.91 34.78 -68.50
C ASP A 199 41.07 34.77 -69.78
N ARG A 200 40.02 33.94 -69.85
CA ARG A 200 39.10 33.94 -71.01
C ARG A 200 38.29 35.22 -71.13
N SER A 201 37.96 35.87 -70.01
CA SER A 201 37.22 37.13 -70.00
C SER A 201 38.13 38.29 -70.40
N VAL A 202 39.38 38.30 -69.93
CA VAL A 202 40.43 39.24 -70.34
C VAL A 202 40.76 39.06 -71.82
N ASP A 203 40.99 37.84 -72.31
CA ASP A 203 41.24 37.59 -73.75
C ASP A 203 40.06 38.05 -74.63
N ARG A 204 38.82 37.85 -74.16
CA ARG A 204 37.64 38.34 -74.87
C ARG A 204 37.59 39.88 -74.87
N LEU A 205 37.88 40.53 -73.75
CA LEU A 205 37.96 41.99 -73.66
C LEU A 205 39.10 42.54 -74.52
N THR A 206 40.30 41.96 -74.44
CA THR A 206 41.45 42.32 -75.26
C THR A 206 41.13 42.14 -76.74
N ARG A 207 40.46 41.06 -77.17
CA ARG A 207 40.01 40.92 -78.58
C ARG A 207 38.97 41.96 -78.99
N LEU A 208 38.08 42.35 -78.09
CA LEU A 208 37.09 43.40 -78.36
C LEU A 208 37.73 44.80 -78.45
N LEU A 209 38.84 45.03 -77.74
CA LEU A 209 39.55 46.30 -77.68
C LEU A 209 40.73 46.42 -78.68
N ALA A 210 41.24 45.30 -79.19
CA ALA A 210 42.42 45.25 -80.05
C ALA A 210 42.22 45.58 -81.55
N PRO A 211 41.13 46.27 -81.96
CA PRO A 211 41.25 47.13 -83.12
C PRO A 211 40.72 48.56 -82.89
N THR A 212 40.92 49.15 -81.70
CA THR A 212 40.64 50.59 -81.51
C THR A 212 41.77 51.41 -80.87
N GLN A 213 42.83 50.80 -80.34
CA GLN A 213 43.93 51.55 -79.68
C GLN A 213 45.05 52.05 -80.60
N ALA A 214 44.99 51.83 -81.92
CA ALA A 214 45.97 52.36 -82.86
C ALA A 214 45.67 53.80 -83.36
N LEU A 215 44.61 54.45 -82.84
CA LEU A 215 44.20 55.80 -83.23
C LEU A 215 43.69 56.57 -82.01
N LEU A 216 44.55 56.98 -81.07
CA LEU A 216 44.37 58.21 -80.29
C LEU A 216 45.58 58.47 -79.37
N GLU A 217 46.68 58.94 -79.95
CA GLU A 217 47.54 59.88 -79.23
C GLU A 217 47.05 61.27 -79.64
N ASP A 218 46.24 61.92 -78.79
CA ASP A 218 45.96 63.35 -78.89
C ASP A 218 46.31 64.03 -77.56
N PRO A 219 47.37 64.85 -77.50
CA PRO A 219 47.83 65.51 -76.30
C PRO A 219 47.08 66.83 -76.10
N HIS A 220 45.91 66.77 -75.45
CA HIS A 220 45.20 67.98 -75.00
C HIS A 220 44.86 67.93 -73.51
N ASP A 221 45.80 68.48 -72.74
CA ASP A 221 45.62 69.59 -71.81
C ASP A 221 44.23 69.83 -71.17
N SER A 222 44.22 69.73 -69.83
CA SER A 222 43.44 70.55 -68.89
C SER A 222 41.95 70.17 -68.60
N PRO A 223 41.32 70.70 -67.52
CA PRO A 223 41.44 70.19 -66.14
C PRO A 223 40.09 70.16 -65.39
N LEU A 224 39.63 69.03 -64.85
CA LEU A 224 38.42 69.03 -64.01
C LEU A 224 38.57 68.22 -62.73
N HIS A 225 38.83 68.97 -61.67
CA HIS A 225 38.62 68.61 -60.27
C HIS A 225 37.18 68.15 -60.04
N HIS A 226 37.00 66.93 -59.52
CA HIS A 226 35.85 66.63 -58.67
C HIS A 226 36.31 65.88 -57.43
N GLY A 227 36.43 66.65 -56.34
CA GLY A 227 36.52 66.11 -54.99
C GLY A 227 35.17 65.50 -54.62
N TYR A 228 35.14 64.18 -54.46
CA TYR A 228 34.03 63.51 -53.80
C TYR A 228 34.31 63.40 -52.31
N ARG A 229 33.34 63.97 -51.59
CA ARG A 229 33.21 64.11 -50.15
C ARG A 229 33.01 62.73 -49.53
N LEU A 230 33.84 62.40 -48.53
CA LEU A 230 33.64 61.28 -47.62
C LEU A 230 32.26 61.38 -46.95
N GLY A 231 31.33 60.53 -47.37
CA GLY A 231 30.09 60.25 -46.65
C GLY A 231 30.37 59.29 -45.50
N ARG A 232 30.52 59.85 -44.29
CA ARG A 232 30.09 59.19 -43.05
C ARG A 232 28.62 58.81 -43.23
N ASP A 233 28.29 57.54 -43.08
CA ASP A 233 27.07 57.05 -42.40
C ASP A 233 26.93 55.54 -42.63
N LEU A 234 27.42 54.74 -41.67
CA LEU A 234 26.86 53.41 -41.42
C LEU A 234 26.69 53.25 -39.89
N PRO A 235 25.47 52.95 -39.40
CA PRO A 235 25.23 52.74 -37.98
C PRO A 235 25.78 51.40 -37.48
N SER A 236 26.08 51.35 -36.19
CA SER A 236 26.61 50.20 -35.45
C SER A 236 25.64 49.01 -35.44
N LEU A 237 26.15 47.82 -35.77
CA LEU A 237 25.43 46.55 -35.57
C LEU A 237 25.25 46.29 -34.07
N GLY A 238 24.02 46.39 -33.59
CA GLY A 238 23.61 45.98 -32.25
C GLY A 238 23.76 44.47 -32.07
N GLY A 239 24.26 44.07 -30.91
CA GLY A 239 24.35 42.69 -30.46
C GLY A 239 22.99 42.09 -30.14
N VAL A 240 22.94 40.76 -30.19
CA VAL A 240 21.81 39.95 -29.71
C VAL A 240 22.37 39.02 -28.63
N GLU A 241 21.70 39.03 -27.48
CA GLU A 241 21.85 38.12 -26.35
C GLU A 241 21.50 36.67 -26.70
#